data_AF-A0A847DG87-F1
#
_entry.id   AF-A0A847DG87-F1
#
_cell.length_a   1.000
_cell.length_b   1.000
_cell.length_c   1.000
_cell.angle_alpha   90.00
_cell.angle_beta   90.00
_cell.angle_gamma   90.00
#
_symmetry.space_group_name_H-M   'P 1'
#
loop_
_entity.id
_entity.type
_entity.pdbx_description
1 polymer ?
#
loop_
_entity_poly.entity_id
_entity_poly.type
_entity_poly.pdbx_seq_one_letter_code
_entity_poly.pdbx_strand_id
1 'polypeptide(L)'
;MLSKSIKSILLVTLLVIAIFTVTTFAAGNPDINDTVELKNGDKISGHVLTDSFTVTSPYSIVTLERDKISEIAIMPEGYNHDIVTLNEAGILEGTIDEASITIKNEKGEKITLKKEECKKIVFKPIK
;
A
#
# COMPACT_ATOMS: atom_id res chain seq x y z
N MET A 1 -12.08 48.46 -52.51
CA MET A 1 -12.02 46.99 -52.40
C MET A 1 -10.89 46.61 -51.45
N LEU A 2 -11.18 46.32 -50.19
CA LEU A 2 -10.28 45.63 -49.25
C LEU A 2 -11.15 44.92 -48.20
N SER A 3 -11.78 43.83 -48.63
CA SER A 3 -12.47 42.89 -47.75
C SER A 3 -11.85 41.52 -47.98
N LYS A 4 -11.36 40.87 -46.90
CA LYS A 4 -11.54 39.43 -46.59
C LYS A 4 -10.42 38.78 -45.77
N SER A 5 -9.28 39.40 -45.52
CA SER A 5 -8.16 38.64 -44.92
C SER A 5 -7.98 38.70 -43.39
N ILE A 6 -8.75 39.50 -42.65
CA ILE A 6 -8.51 39.67 -41.19
C ILE A 6 -9.49 38.84 -40.33
N LYS A 7 -10.65 38.44 -40.87
CA LYS A 7 -11.63 37.64 -40.11
C LYS A 7 -11.35 36.13 -40.09
N SER A 8 -10.39 35.63 -40.88
CA SER A 8 -10.06 34.19 -40.94
C SER A 8 -8.93 33.77 -40.00
N ILE A 9 -8.14 34.72 -39.49
CA ILE A 9 -7.00 34.45 -38.59
C ILE A 9 -7.41 34.46 -37.11
N LEU A 10 -8.56 35.05 -36.79
CA LEU A 10 -9.08 35.06 -35.42
C LEU A 10 -9.84 33.77 -35.04
N LEU A 11 -10.10 32.88 -36.00
CA LEU A 11 -10.95 31.70 -35.79
C LEU A 11 -10.16 30.40 -35.53
N VAL A 12 -8.83 30.43 -35.68
CA VAL A 12 -7.98 29.21 -35.63
C VAL A 12 -7.16 29.11 -34.33
N THR A 13 -7.09 30.17 -33.53
CA THR A 13 -6.38 30.20 -32.24
C THR A 13 -7.28 29.93 -31.03
N LEU A 14 -8.54 29.56 -31.24
CA LEU A 14 -9.51 29.23 -30.18
C LEU A 14 -9.86 27.73 -30.18
N LEU A 15 -8.87 26.83 -30.33
CA LEU A 15 -9.09 25.39 -30.21
C LEU A 15 -7.84 24.62 -29.79
N VAL A 16 -7.13 25.11 -28.76
CA VAL A 16 -6.17 24.27 -28.01
C VAL A 16 -6.27 24.60 -26.53
N ILE A 17 -7.47 24.54 -25.97
CA ILE A 17 -7.58 24.25 -24.54
C ILE A 17 -7.47 22.72 -24.47
N ALA A 18 -6.22 22.26 -24.47
CA ALA A 18 -5.90 20.91 -24.10
C ALA A 18 -6.57 20.68 -22.73
N ILE A 19 -7.59 19.84 -22.74
CA ILE A 19 -8.24 19.37 -21.53
C ILE A 19 -7.20 18.48 -20.86
N PHE A 20 -6.26 19.10 -20.15
CA PHE A 20 -5.47 18.42 -19.14
C PHE A 20 -6.46 18.13 -18.02
N THR A 21 -7.17 17.00 -18.14
CA THR A 21 -7.85 16.42 -16.99
C THR A 21 -6.74 16.08 -16.02
N VAL A 22 -6.48 17.00 -15.08
CA VAL A 22 -5.70 16.68 -13.89
C VAL A 22 -6.50 15.57 -13.25
N THR A 23 -6.01 14.33 -13.34
CA THR A 23 -6.51 13.24 -12.51
C THR A 23 -6.20 13.68 -11.09
N THR A 24 -7.19 14.29 -10.45
CA THR A 24 -7.18 14.48 -9.02
C THR A 24 -7.04 13.08 -8.43
N PHE A 25 -5.85 12.77 -7.92
CA PHE A 25 -5.71 11.67 -7.00
C PHE A 25 -6.61 12.06 -5.84
N ALA A 26 -7.75 11.38 -5.73
CA ALA A 26 -8.55 11.45 -4.53
C ALA A 26 -7.59 11.18 -3.39
N ALA A 27 -7.30 12.20 -2.59
CA ALA A 27 -6.63 12.04 -1.32
C ALA A 27 -7.61 11.18 -0.50
N GLY A 28 -7.38 9.87 -0.52
CA GLY A 28 -8.04 8.94 0.37
C GLY A 28 -7.94 9.49 1.77
N ASN A 29 -9.04 9.36 2.52
CA ASN A 29 -9.17 9.76 3.91
C ASN A 29 -7.87 9.46 4.68
N PRO A 30 -7.26 10.41 5.40
CA PRO A 30 -5.96 10.20 6.01
C PRO A 30 -6.01 8.95 6.91
N ASP A 31 -5.25 7.95 6.48
CA ASP A 31 -4.54 7.02 7.36
C ASP A 31 -5.38 6.02 8.16
N ILE A 32 -6.53 5.57 7.63
CA ILE A 32 -7.31 4.45 8.22
C ILE A 32 -6.97 3.08 7.62
N ASN A 33 -6.23 3.04 6.52
CA ASN A 33 -5.93 1.82 5.79
C ASN A 33 -4.53 1.30 6.12
N ASP A 34 -4.40 -0.01 6.20
CA ASP A 34 -3.09 -0.67 6.18
C ASP A 34 -2.38 -0.38 4.85
N THR A 35 -1.07 -0.61 4.85
CA THR A 35 -0.26 -0.53 3.65
C THR A 35 0.71 -1.70 3.57
N VAL A 36 0.71 -2.38 2.42
CA VAL A 36 1.73 -3.36 2.06
C VAL A 36 2.69 -2.71 1.05
N GLU A 37 3.95 -2.60 1.42
CA GLU A 37 5.05 -2.21 0.53
C GLU A 37 5.68 -3.47 -0.05
N LEU A 38 5.77 -3.54 -1.37
CA LEU A 38 6.38 -4.63 -2.11
C LEU A 38 7.89 -4.39 -2.29
N LYS A 39 8.64 -5.47 -2.55
CA LYS A 39 10.10 -5.38 -2.79
C LYS A 39 10.46 -4.53 -4.02
N ASN A 40 9.56 -4.41 -4.99
CA ASN A 40 9.74 -3.54 -6.16
C ASN A 40 9.50 -2.04 -5.86
N GLY A 41 9.05 -1.69 -4.65
CA GLY A 41 8.76 -0.32 -4.23
C GLY A 41 7.28 0.09 -4.37
N ASP A 42 6.44 -0.74 -5.00
CA ASP A 42 5.01 -0.48 -5.10
C ASP A 42 4.34 -0.57 -3.73
N LYS A 43 3.24 0.17 -3.57
CA LYS A 43 2.45 0.21 -2.34
C LYS A 43 1.00 -0.10 -2.63
N ILE A 44 0.43 -0.99 -1.84
CA ILE A 44 -0.99 -1.35 -1.89
C ILE A 44 -1.60 -0.95 -0.56
N SER A 45 -2.61 -0.08 -0.60
CA SER A 45 -3.36 0.37 0.57
C SER A 45 -4.73 -0.30 0.63
N GLY A 46 -5.17 -0.63 1.84
CA GLY A 46 -6.44 -1.33 2.07
C GLY A 46 -6.52 -1.93 3.47
N HIS A 47 -7.36 -2.95 3.63
CA HIS A 47 -7.48 -3.69 4.89
C HIS A 47 -6.89 -5.10 4.72
N VAL A 48 -5.83 -5.41 5.46
CA VAL A 48 -5.27 -6.75 5.56
C VAL A 48 -6.28 -7.64 6.28
N LEU A 49 -6.69 -8.72 5.60
CA LEU A 49 -7.75 -9.64 6.05
C LEU A 49 -7.24 -10.74 7.00
N THR A 50 -5.93 -10.77 7.28
CA THR A 50 -5.32 -11.72 8.21
C THR A 50 -5.53 -11.24 9.64
N ASP A 51 -6.29 -11.99 10.44
CA ASP A 51 -6.65 -11.60 11.80
C ASP A 51 -5.51 -11.79 12.82
N SER A 52 -4.60 -12.73 12.56
CA SER A 52 -3.46 -13.04 13.42
C SER A 52 -2.27 -13.54 12.63
N PHE A 53 -1.07 -13.30 13.16
CA PHE A 53 0.20 -13.73 12.58
C PHE A 53 0.92 -14.68 13.53
N THR A 54 1.47 -15.76 12.98
CA THR A 54 2.30 -16.69 13.75
C THR A 54 3.76 -16.36 13.52
N VAL A 55 4.46 -16.07 14.62
CA VAL A 55 5.89 -15.77 14.64
C VAL A 55 6.62 -16.92 15.29
N THR A 56 7.44 -17.61 14.50
CA THR A 56 8.32 -18.69 14.98
C THR A 56 9.72 -18.14 15.23
N SER A 57 10.18 -18.25 16.47
CA SER A 57 11.55 -17.91 16.89
C SER A 57 12.28 -19.16 17.38
N PRO A 58 13.62 -19.13 17.56
CA PRO A 58 14.36 -20.27 18.10
C PRO A 58 13.91 -20.75 19.49
N TYR A 59 13.25 -19.89 20.26
CA TYR A 59 12.91 -20.15 21.67
C TYR A 59 11.40 -20.30 21.91
N SER A 60 10.56 -19.86 20.98
CA SER A 60 9.10 -19.89 21.14
C SER A 60 8.37 -19.70 19.80
N ILE A 61 7.12 -20.17 19.78
CA ILE A 61 6.13 -19.85 18.75
C ILE A 61 5.08 -18.95 19.40
N VAL A 62 4.79 -17.81 18.80
CA VAL A 62 3.86 -16.82 19.32
C VAL A 62 2.84 -16.46 18.25
N THR A 63 1.56 -16.53 18.58
CA THR A 63 0.49 -16.00 17.73
C THR A 63 0.10 -14.60 18.22
N LEU A 64 0.16 -13.62 17.33
CA LEU A 64 -0.13 -12.22 17.59
C LEU A 64 -1.38 -11.80 16.83
N GLU A 65 -2.35 -11.22 17.53
CA GLU A 65 -3.50 -10.59 16.88
C GLU A 65 -3.04 -9.36 16.07
N ARG A 66 -3.64 -9.16 14.90
CA ARG A 66 -3.30 -8.06 13.98
C ARG A 66 -3.38 -6.69 14.66
N ASP A 67 -4.33 -6.51 15.58
CA ASP A 67 -4.54 -5.26 16.31
C ASP A 67 -3.40 -4.92 17.31
N LYS A 68 -2.53 -5.88 17.64
CA LYS A 68 -1.35 -5.67 18.50
C LYS A 68 -0.10 -5.31 17.71
N ILE A 69 -0.14 -5.44 16.39
CA ILE A 69 1.00 -5.24 15.50
C ILE A 69 0.89 -3.86 14.86
N SER A 70 1.98 -3.11 14.86
CA SER A 70 2.11 -1.84 14.11
C SER A 70 2.76 -2.07 12.75
N GLU A 71 3.77 -2.94 12.69
CA GLU A 71 4.56 -3.19 11.49
C GLU A 71 5.09 -4.63 11.45
N ILE A 72 5.12 -5.23 10.26
CA ILE A 72 5.91 -6.42 9.94
C ILE A 72 6.89 -6.03 8.83
N ALA A 73 8.19 -6.10 9.10
CA ALA A 73 9.23 -5.98 8.09
C ALA A 73 9.70 -7.37 7.67
N ILE A 74 9.52 -7.68 6.38
CA ILE A 74 9.92 -8.94 5.78
C ILE A 74 11.37 -8.82 5.33
N MET A 75 12.25 -9.56 5.99
CA MET A 75 13.68 -9.44 5.72
C MET A 75 14.04 -10.17 4.41
N PRO A 76 15.03 -9.66 3.66
CA PRO A 76 15.46 -10.30 2.43
C PRO A 76 16.14 -11.65 2.72
N GLU A 77 16.27 -12.47 1.68
CA GLU A 77 16.95 -13.76 1.76
C GLU A 77 18.38 -13.58 2.28
N GLY A 78 18.79 -14.45 3.20
CA GLY A 78 20.08 -14.37 3.91
C GLY A 78 20.00 -13.78 5.31
N TYR A 79 18.87 -13.17 5.68
CA TYR A 79 18.52 -12.86 7.07
C TYR A 79 17.63 -13.98 7.62
N ASN A 80 17.85 -14.37 8.88
CA ASN A 80 17.22 -15.55 9.47
C ASN A 80 15.90 -15.25 10.20
N HIS A 81 15.42 -14.00 10.17
CA HIS A 81 14.24 -13.57 10.89
C HIS A 81 13.59 -12.37 10.20
N ASP A 82 12.28 -12.26 10.34
CA ASP A 82 11.51 -11.04 10.11
C ASP A 82 11.44 -10.23 11.41
N ILE A 83 10.99 -8.98 11.31
CA ILE A 83 10.86 -8.07 12.44
C ILE A 83 9.39 -7.68 12.59
N VAL A 84 8.81 -7.94 13.76
CA VAL A 84 7.44 -7.58 14.10
C VAL A 84 7.47 -6.50 15.17
N THR A 85 7.00 -5.31 14.83
CA THR A 85 6.84 -4.20 15.78
C THR A 85 5.43 -4.24 16.36
N LEU A 86 5.34 -4.23 17.68
CA LEU A 86 4.09 -4.21 18.43
C LEU A 86 3.67 -2.78 18.75
N ASN A 87 2.38 -2.56 18.95
CA ASN A 87 1.83 -1.24 19.27
C ASN A 87 2.33 -0.70 20.63
N GLU A 88 2.48 -1.56 21.64
CA GLU A 88 2.76 -1.15 23.03
C GLU A 88 3.94 -1.88 23.69
N ALA A 89 4.52 -2.88 23.03
CA ALA A 89 5.40 -3.88 23.67
C ALA A 89 6.78 -4.05 23.02
N GLY A 90 7.16 -3.19 22.08
CA GLY A 90 8.47 -3.22 21.43
C GLY A 90 8.52 -4.09 20.18
N ILE A 91 9.61 -4.83 19.99
CA ILE A 91 9.90 -5.60 18.76
C ILE A 91 10.05 -7.09 19.10
N LEU A 92 9.53 -7.94 18.22
CA LEU A 92 9.76 -9.38 18.20
C LEU A 92 10.50 -9.77 16.92
N GLU A 93 11.57 -10.54 17.06
CA GLU A 93 12.31 -11.12 15.95
C GLU A 93 11.93 -12.59 15.78
N GLY A 94 11.60 -12.99 14.55
CA GLY A 94 11.25 -14.36 14.22
C GLY A 94 10.73 -14.48 12.79
N THR A 95 10.47 -15.70 12.32
CA THR A 95 9.91 -15.92 10.99
C THR A 95 8.39 -15.85 11.04
N ILE A 96 7.79 -15.05 10.16
CA ILE A 96 6.34 -15.06 9.94
C ILE A 96 5.96 -16.33 9.17
N ASP A 97 5.07 -17.15 9.71
CA ASP A 97 4.72 -18.44 9.12
C ASP A 97 3.73 -18.31 7.95
N GLU A 98 2.96 -17.21 7.89
CA GLU A 98 2.01 -16.97 6.81
C GLU A 98 2.73 -16.80 5.46
N ALA A 99 2.46 -17.73 4.53
CA ALA A 99 3.06 -17.73 3.19
C ALA A 99 2.53 -16.60 2.28
N SER A 100 1.37 -16.03 2.59
CA SER A 100 0.72 -14.99 1.79
C SER A 100 -0.14 -14.07 2.64
N ILE A 101 -0.28 -12.83 2.19
CA ILE A 101 -1.09 -11.78 2.80
C ILE A 101 -2.19 -11.39 1.82
N THR A 102 -3.44 -11.33 2.30
CA THR A 102 -4.55 -10.82 1.49
C THR A 102 -4.96 -9.44 1.99
N ILE A 103 -4.95 -8.47 1.08
CA ILE A 103 -5.41 -7.11 1.32
C ILE A 103 -6.64 -6.82 0.49
N LYS A 104 -7.66 -6.22 1.11
CA LYS A 104 -8.86 -5.73 0.44
C LYS A 104 -8.71 -4.23 0.21
N ASN A 105 -8.64 -3.81 -1.04
CA ASN A 105 -8.49 -2.39 -1.38
C ASN A 105 -9.81 -1.61 -1.18
N GLU A 106 -9.77 -0.29 -1.36
CA GLU A 106 -10.94 0.60 -1.20
C GLU A 106 -12.10 0.28 -2.17
N LYS A 107 -11.80 -0.34 -3.31
CA LYS A 107 -12.80 -0.81 -4.28
C LYS A 107 -13.44 -2.14 -3.89
N GLY A 108 -12.95 -2.76 -2.80
CA GLY A 108 -13.40 -4.04 -2.31
C GLY A 108 -12.75 -5.25 -2.99
N GLU A 109 -11.78 -5.03 -3.89
CA GLU A 109 -11.04 -6.09 -4.57
C GLU A 109 -10.06 -6.74 -3.59
N LYS A 110 -9.96 -8.07 -3.62
CA LYS A 110 -9.00 -8.83 -2.81
C LYS A 110 -7.75 -9.07 -3.63
N ILE A 111 -6.61 -8.66 -3.09
CA ILE A 111 -5.30 -8.86 -3.68
C ILE A 111 -4.52 -9.75 -2.72
N THR A 112 -4.11 -10.93 -3.21
CA THR A 112 -3.26 -11.86 -2.45
C THR A 112 -1.83 -11.72 -2.92
N LEU A 113 -0.93 -11.43 -1.99
CA LEU A 113 0.49 -11.21 -2.20
C LEU A 113 1.24 -12.32 -1.48
N LYS A 114 2.26 -12.88 -2.11
CA LYS A 114 3.13 -13.81 -1.38
C LYS A 114 3.99 -13.04 -0.40
N LYS A 115 4.32 -13.67 0.73
CA LYS A 115 5.26 -13.10 1.71
C LYS A 115 6.58 -12.69 1.05
N GLU A 116 7.08 -13.51 0.13
CA GLU A 116 8.34 -13.27 -0.59
C GLU A 116 8.33 -12.02 -1.48
N GLU A 117 7.15 -11.53 -1.88
CA GLU A 117 6.98 -10.30 -2.68
C GLU A 117 6.88 -9.06 -1.79
N CYS A 118 6.51 -9.26 -0.52
CA CYS A 118 6.34 -8.21 0.46
C CYS A 118 7.69 -7.79 1.03
N LYS A 119 7.85 -6.49 1.24
CA LYS A 119 8.97 -5.90 1.97
C LYS A 119 8.54 -5.47 3.37
N LYS A 120 7.34 -4.89 3.48
CA LYS A 120 6.83 -4.37 4.74
C LYS A 120 5.31 -4.31 4.74
N ILE A 121 4.71 -4.54 5.89
CA ILE A 121 3.28 -4.36 6.14
C ILE A 121 3.15 -3.40 7.32
N VAL A 122 2.43 -2.31 7.12
CA VAL A 122 2.13 -1.33 8.18
C VAL A 122 0.64 -1.41 8.47
N PHE A 123 0.30 -1.68 9.73
CA PHE A 123 -1.08 -1.81 10.18
C PHE A 123 -1.57 -0.51 10.79
N LYS A 124 -2.83 -0.19 10.53
CA LYS A 124 -3.52 0.88 11.24
C LYS A 124 -4.40 0.30 12.35
N PRO A 125 -4.48 0.98 13.51
CA PRO A 125 -5.38 0.57 14.59
C PRO A 125 -6.81 0.45 14.08
N ILE A 126 -7.46 -0.67 14.42
CA ILE A 126 -8.89 -0.83 14.19
C ILE A 126 -9.58 0.06 15.23
N LYS A 127 -10.32 1.08 14.78
CA LYS A 127 -11.14 1.95 15.66
C LYS A 127 -12.46 1.29 16.02
#